data_AF-A0A7W9Z134-F1
#
_entry.id   AF-A0A7W9Z134-F1
#
_cell.length_a   1.000
_cell.length_b   1.000
_cell.length_c   1.000
_cell.angle_alpha   90.00
_cell.angle_beta   90.00
_cell.angle_gamma   90.00
#
_symmetry.space_group_name_H-M   'P 1'
#
loop_
_entity.id
_entity.type
_entity.pdbx_description
1 polymer ?
#
loop_
_entity_poly.entity_id
_entity_poly.type
_entity_poly.pdbx_seq_one_letter_code
_entity_poly.pdbx_strand_id
1 'polypeptide(L)' 'MADAIYKTELVSELYSTSGDWDLLLKIYIKEGDEVGRFVNEKIAAIPGIERSLTTLTFTAF' A
#
# COMPACT_ATOMS: atom_id res chain seq x y z
N MET A 1 3.22 7.72 -11.77
CA MET A 1 2.32 6.85 -10.99
C MET A 1 2.53 7.02 -9.49
N ALA A 2 3.77 6.97 -9.00
CA ALA A 2 4.10 7.17 -7.58
C ALA A 2 3.50 8.46 -6.97
N ASP A 3 3.53 9.59 -7.70
CA ASP A 3 2.91 10.85 -7.25
C ASP A 3 1.41 10.77 -6.95
N ALA A 4 0.67 9.95 -7.70
CA ALA A 4 -0.77 9.81 -7.49
C ALA A 4 -1.05 9.06 -6.18
N ILE A 5 -0.20 8.08 -5.84
CA ILE A 5 -0.29 7.29 -4.61
C ILE A 5 0.15 8.14 -3.41
N TYR A 6 1.25 8.90 -3.54
CA TYR A 6 1.77 9.75 -2.47
C TYR A 6 0.78 10.86 -2.06
N LYS A 7 0.01 11.39 -3.02
CA LYS A 7 -1.00 12.44 -2.77
C LYS A 7 -2.24 11.97 -2.01
N THR A 8 -2.42 10.66 -1.81
CA THR A 8 -3.62 10.16 -1.14
C THR A 8 -3.58 10.31 0.38
N GLU A 9 -2.45 10.71 0.98
CA GLU A 9 -2.21 10.71 2.44
C GLU A 9 -2.38 9.32 3.10
N LEU A 10 -2.72 8.28 2.33
CA LEU A 10 -2.97 6.92 2.80
C LEU A 10 -1.69 6.15 3.10
N VAL A 11 -0.53 6.63 2.63
CA VAL A 11 0.73 5.91 2.63
C VAL A 11 1.73 6.65 3.50
N SER A 12 2.22 5.98 4.54
CA SER A 12 3.16 6.58 5.48
C SER A 12 4.57 6.62 4.90
N GLU A 13 4.96 5.57 4.17
CA GLU A 13 6.23 5.52 3.45
C GLU A 13 6.03 4.87 2.07
N LEU A 14 6.63 5.46 1.04
CA LEU A 14 6.55 4.99 -0.35
C LEU A 14 7.94 5.00 -0.97
N TYR A 15 8.32 3.87 -1.58
CA TYR A 15 9.62 3.68 -2.21
C TYR A 15 9.44 3.09 -3.61
N SER A 16 10.28 3.51 -4.55
CA SER A 16 10.46 2.81 -5.82
C SER A 16 11.53 1.75 -5.67
N THR A 17 11.30 0.57 -6.25
CA THR A 17 12.18 -0.59 -6.13
C THR A 17 12.59 -1.09 -7.51
N SER A 18 13.78 -1.68 -7.61
CA SER A 18 14.30 -2.29 -8.86
C SER A 18 14.10 -3.80 -8.91
N GLY A 19 13.22 -4.35 -8.06
CA GLY A 19 12.94 -5.78 -7.95
C GLY A 19 11.69 -6.19 -8.76
N ASP A 20 11.05 -7.30 -8.36
CA ASP A 20 9.84 -7.83 -9.01
C ASP A 20 8.60 -6.91 -8.90
N TRP A 21 8.68 -5.90 -8.04
CA TRP A 21 7.66 -4.90 -7.80
C TRP A 21 8.24 -3.52 -8.06
N ASP A 22 7.45 -2.63 -8.66
CA ASP A 22 7.87 -1.25 -8.95
C ASP A 22 7.86 -0.35 -7.70
N LEU A 23 6.94 -0.63 -6.77
CA LEU A 23 6.68 0.19 -5.59
C LEU A 23 6.58 -0.67 -4.33
N LEU A 24 7.16 -0.17 -3.23
CA LEU A 24 6.98 -0.68 -1.88
C LEU A 24 6.27 0.39 -1.03
N LEU A 25 5.20 -0.02 -0.35
CA LEU A 25 4.38 0.85 0.47
C LEU A 25 4.35 0.34 1.90
N LYS A 26 4.50 1.27 2.86
CA LYS A 26 4.21 1.02 4.27
C LYS A 26 3.01 1.84 4.70
N ILE A 27 2.02 1.14 5.26
CA ILE A 27 0.71 1.69 5.59
C ILE A 27 0.37 1.29 7.02
N TYR A 28 -0.05 2.26 7.82
CA TYR A 28 -0.67 1.99 9.11
C TYR A 28 -2.19 1.92 8.94
N ILE A 29 -2.77 0.80 9.33
CA ILE A 29 -4.22 0.57 9.31
C ILE A 29 -4.78 0.97 10.68
N LYS A 30 -5.93 1.66 10.69
CA LYS A 30 -6.57 2.07 11.94
C LYS A 30 -7.19 0.87 12.64
N GLU A 31 -7.33 0.98 13.96
CA GLU A 31 -7.99 -0.06 14.74
C GLU A 31 -9.45 -0.24 14.26
N GLY A 32 -9.83 -1.48 13.94
CA GLY A 32 -11.16 -1.82 13.41
C GLY A 32 -11.30 -1.79 11.88
N ASP A 33 -10.30 -1.32 11.14
CA ASP A 33 -10.30 -1.39 9.67
C ASP A 33 -10.00 -2.81 9.19
N GLU A 34 -10.73 -3.26 8.17
CA GLU A 34 -10.49 -4.54 7.51
C GLU A 34 -9.46 -4.38 6.39
N VAL A 35 -8.32 -5.07 6.52
CA VAL A 35 -7.17 -4.93 5.60
C VAL A 35 -7.55 -5.29 4.16
N GLY A 36 -8.28 -6.38 3.94
CA GLY A 36 -8.66 -6.82 2.60
C GLY A 36 -9.49 -5.78 1.86
N ARG A 37 -10.51 -5.25 2.53
CA ARG A 37 -11.33 -4.15 2.03
C ARG A 37 -10.51 -2.88 1.77
N PHE A 38 -9.63 -2.50 2.69
CA PHE A 38 -8.76 -1.33 2.51
C PHE A 38 -7.89 -1.47 1.26
N VAL A 39 -7.20 -2.61 1.09
CA VAL A 39 -6.34 -2.86 -0.07
C VAL A 39 -7.17 -2.82 -1.35
N ASN A 40 -8.34 -3.45 -1.38
CA ASN A 40 -9.18 -3.48 -2.57
C ASN A 40 -9.71 -2.09 -2.95
N GLU A 41 -10.31 -1.37 -2.00
CA GLU A 41 -10.98 -0.08 -2.26
C GLU A 41 -10.03 1.11 -2.38
N LYS A 42 -8.85 1.05 -1.76
CA LYS A 42 -7.94 2.20 -1.67
C LYS A 42 -6.64 2.03 -2.45
N ILE A 43 -6.14 0.81 -2.58
CA ILE A 43 -4.87 0.54 -3.27
C ILE A 43 -5.13 -0.04 -4.66
N ALA A 44 -5.77 -1.20 -4.76
CA ALA A 44 -6.04 -1.85 -6.05
C ALA A 44 -6.96 -1.01 -6.96
N ALA A 45 -7.78 -0.12 -6.39
CA ALA A 45 -8.60 0.83 -7.15
C ALA A 45 -7.81 1.97 -7.81
N ILE A 46 -6.52 2.15 -7.49
CA ILE A 46 -5.69 3.22 -8.07
C ILE A 46 -5.39 2.88 -9.54
N PRO A 47 -5.67 3.80 -10.49
CA PRO A 47 -5.42 3.56 -11.89
C PRO A 47 -3.96 3.16 -12.19
N GLY A 48 -3.82 2.01 -12.85
CA GLY A 48 -2.55 1.43 -13.26
C GLY A 48 -1.89 0.51 -12.22
N ILE A 49 -2.50 0.29 -11.06
CA ILE A 49 -2.10 -0.85 -10.21
C ILE A 49 -2.69 -2.12 -10.81
N GLU A 50 -1.85 -2.96 -11.41
CA GLU A 50 -2.27 -4.24 -12.00
C GLU A 50 -2.38 -5.35 -10.97
N ARG A 51 -1.45 -5.35 -9.99
CA ARG A 51 -1.39 -6.34 -8.92
C ARG A 51 -0.77 -5.74 -7.67
N SER A 52 -1.05 -6.35 -6.53
CA SER A 52 -0.45 -6.00 -5.24
C SER A 52 -0.14 -7.25 -4.42
N LEU A 53 0.92 -7.21 -3.62
CA LEU A 53 1.20 -8.19 -2.57
C LEU A 53 1.14 -7.48 -1.22
N THR A 54 0.28 -7.97 -0.32
CA THR A 54 0.13 -7.41 1.02
C THR A 54 0.81 -8.33 2.04
N THR A 55 1.79 -7.78 2.75
CA THR A 55 2.47 -8.47 3.86
C THR A 55 2.08 -7.80 5.16
N LEU A 56 1.37 -8.54 6.02
CA LEU A 56 1.03 -8.06 7.37
C LEU A 56 2.28 -8.05 8.25
N THR A 57 2.52 -6.93 8.92
CA THR A 57 3.63 -6.76 9.86
C THR A 57 3.12 -6.73 11.29
N PHE A 58 3.94 -7.22 12.22
CA PHE A 58 3.66 -7.22 13.66
C PHE A 58 4.83 -6.55 14.38
N THR A 59 4.60 -6.07 15.60
CA THR A 59 5.67 -5.55 16.45
C THR A 59 6.77 -6.60 16.58
N ALA A 60 8.01 -6.18 16.34
CA ALA A 60 9.17 -7.06 16.44
C ALA A 60 9.55 -7.22 17.91
N PHE A 61 9.19 -8.38 18.47
CA PHE A 61 9.43 -8.82 19.86
C PHE A 61 8.73 -7.99 20.94
#